data_AF-A0A2D7Y634-F1
#
_entry.id   AF-A0A2D7Y634-F1
#
_cell.length_a   1.000
_cell.length_b   1.000
_cell.length_c   1.000
_cell.angle_alpha   90.00
_cell.angle_beta   90.00
_cell.angle_gamma   90.00
#
_symmetry.space_group_name_H-M   'P 1'
#
loop_
_entity.id
_entity.type
_entity.pdbx_description
1 polymer ?
#
loop_
_entity_poly.entity_id
_entity_poly.type
_entity_poly.pdbx_seq_one_letter_code
_entity_poly.pdbx_strand_id
1 'polypeptide(L)'
;MGLSRGSGRAEIAAAALDSVVHQTCDLLDAMTADGADVQRLRVDGGMAKNNALLQRLADLTGIEVVRPVQSEATAWGAAFLAGLGAGIYADLEAGRALWQQDRGFVPDCADEAREASRKGWAQAVGRVLTGEG
;
A
#
# COMPACT_ATOMS: atom_id res chain seq x y z
N MET A 1 -10.32 -13.20 11.90
CA MET A 1 -11.18 -13.90 12.89
C MET A 1 -12.48 -13.11 13.04
N GLY A 2 -13.62 -13.75 13.31
CA GLY A 2 -14.91 -13.04 13.49
C GLY A 2 -15.96 -13.29 12.40
N LEU A 3 -15.91 -14.44 11.71
CA LEU A 3 -17.00 -14.84 10.84
C LEU A 3 -18.28 -15.07 11.66
N SER A 4 -19.38 -14.47 11.24
CA SER A 4 -20.73 -14.74 11.75
C SER A 4 -21.58 -15.38 10.66
N ARG A 5 -22.80 -15.81 10.98
CA ARG A 5 -23.73 -16.35 9.97
C ARG A 5 -24.06 -15.35 8.85
N GLY A 6 -23.81 -14.05 9.06
CA GLY A 6 -24.00 -13.01 8.05
C GLY A 6 -22.77 -12.71 7.19
N SER A 7 -21.60 -13.31 7.47
CA SER A 7 -20.39 -13.07 6.70
C SER A 7 -20.44 -13.82 5.36
N GLY A 8 -20.28 -13.08 4.25
CA GLY A 8 -20.30 -13.61 2.90
C GLY A 8 -19.01 -13.34 2.13
N ARG A 9 -19.08 -13.53 0.81
CA ARG A 9 -17.94 -13.37 -0.11
C ARG A 9 -17.38 -11.94 -0.12
N ALA A 10 -18.24 -10.94 0.03
CA ALA A 10 -17.85 -9.54 0.02
C ALA A 10 -17.00 -9.20 1.26
N GLU A 11 -17.41 -9.66 2.43
CA GLU A 11 -16.70 -9.46 3.69
C GLU A 11 -15.34 -10.15 3.67
N ILE A 12 -15.25 -11.36 3.09
CA ILE A 12 -13.98 -12.08 2.94
C ILE A 12 -13.04 -11.33 1.98
N ALA A 13 -13.55 -10.85 0.84
CA ALA A 13 -12.74 -10.07 -0.09
C ALA A 13 -12.24 -8.76 0.54
N ALA A 14 -13.10 -8.07 1.28
CA ALA A 14 -12.73 -6.88 2.02
C ALA A 14 -11.66 -7.17 3.09
N ALA A 15 -11.82 -8.26 3.85
CA ALA A 15 -10.83 -8.68 4.85
C ALA A 15 -9.48 -9.05 4.24
N ALA A 16 -9.46 -9.67 3.05
CA ALA A 16 -8.22 -9.95 2.34
C ALA A 16 -7.51 -8.65 1.90
N LEU A 17 -8.25 -7.67 1.39
CA LEU A 17 -7.72 -6.35 1.06
C LEU A 17 -7.19 -5.62 2.30
N ASP A 18 -7.95 -5.64 3.40
CA ASP A 18 -7.54 -5.02 4.67
C ASP A 18 -6.29 -5.69 5.26
N SER A 19 -6.13 -7.01 5.09
CA SER A 19 -4.90 -7.71 5.50
C SER A 19 -3.67 -7.23 4.74
N VAL A 20 -3.78 -6.87 3.46
CA VAL A 20 -2.66 -6.32 2.70
C VAL A 20 -2.26 -4.94 3.23
N VAL A 21 -3.24 -4.13 3.62
CA VAL A 21 -2.98 -2.82 4.25
C VAL A 21 -2.24 -3.01 5.57
N HIS A 22 -2.70 -3.95 6.41
CA HIS A 22 -2.06 -4.25 7.68
C HIS A 22 -0.64 -4.82 7.52
N GLN A 23 -0.42 -5.71 6.55
CA GLN A 23 0.94 -6.19 6.24
C GLN A 23 1.86 -5.07 5.76
N THR A 24 1.32 -4.09 5.02
CA THR A 24 2.09 -2.91 4.60
C THR A 24 2.46 -2.04 5.80
N CYS A 25 1.54 -1.89 6.76
CA CYS A 25 1.81 -1.22 8.03
C CYS A 25 2.94 -1.91 8.81
N ASP A 26 2.89 -3.24 8.94
CA ASP A 26 3.92 -4.01 9.64
C ASP A 26 5.29 -3.86 8.97
N LEU A 27 5.34 -3.84 7.63
CA LEU A 27 6.58 -3.60 6.87
C LEU A 27 7.12 -2.18 7.11
N LEU A 28 6.26 -1.17 7.12
CA LEU A 28 6.68 0.22 7.37
C LEU A 28 7.21 0.41 8.79
N ASP A 29 6.59 -0.24 9.78
CA ASP A 29 7.07 -0.23 11.16
C ASP A 29 8.48 -0.84 11.24
N ALA A 30 8.71 -1.97 10.55
CA ALA A 30 10.03 -2.60 10.47
C ALA A 30 11.07 -1.70 9.79
N MET A 31 10.72 -1.08 8.66
CA MET A 31 11.61 -0.13 7.97
C MET A 31 11.96 1.07 8.85
N THR A 32 10.99 1.57 9.62
CA THR A 32 11.20 2.69 10.56
C THR A 32 12.14 2.28 11.70
N ALA A 33 12.00 1.05 12.22
CA ALA A 33 12.91 0.51 13.23
C ALA A 33 14.35 0.37 12.71
N ASP A 34 14.53 0.13 11.40
CA ASP A 34 15.83 0.12 10.71
C ASP A 34 16.34 1.54 10.35
N GLY A 35 15.60 2.60 10.73
CA GLY A 35 16.01 3.99 10.58
C GLY A 35 15.52 4.71 9.32
N ALA A 36 14.59 4.11 8.57
CA ALA A 36 13.97 4.78 7.42
C ALA A 36 12.97 5.85 7.88
N ASP A 37 12.98 7.02 7.23
CA ASP A 37 11.95 8.05 7.35
C ASP A 37 11.06 8.06 6.10
N VAL A 38 9.91 7.38 6.18
CA VAL A 38 9.00 7.24 5.04
C VAL A 38 7.95 8.35 5.10
N GLN A 39 8.15 9.41 4.30
CA GLN A 39 7.24 10.56 4.27
C GLN A 39 6.08 10.40 3.28
N ARG A 40 6.22 9.54 2.28
CA ARG A 40 5.22 9.32 1.24
C ARG A 40 5.35 7.93 0.64
N LEU A 41 4.21 7.27 0.45
CA LEU A 41 4.14 5.97 -0.19
C LEU A 41 3.68 6.13 -1.65
N ARG A 42 4.55 5.78 -2.60
CA ARG A 42 4.17 5.68 -4.02
C ARG A 42 3.68 4.26 -4.30
N VAL A 43 2.49 4.13 -4.90
CA VAL A 43 1.86 2.84 -5.17
C VAL A 43 1.63 2.62 -6.66
N ASP A 44 1.71 1.35 -7.08
CA ASP A 44 1.42 0.91 -8.44
C ASP A 44 0.72 -0.46 -8.44
N GLY A 45 0.46 -1.00 -9.64
CA GLY A 45 -0.16 -2.31 -9.82
C GLY A 45 -1.69 -2.30 -9.76
N GLY A 46 -2.28 -3.47 -10.00
CA GLY A 46 -3.73 -3.61 -10.18
C GLY A 46 -4.55 -3.17 -8.96
N MET A 47 -4.05 -3.39 -7.74
CA MET A 47 -4.72 -3.00 -6.51
C MET A 47 -4.77 -1.48 -6.32
N ALA A 48 -3.78 -0.74 -6.84
CA ALA A 48 -3.76 0.72 -6.77
C ALA A 48 -4.92 1.38 -7.54
N LYS A 49 -5.64 0.65 -8.40
CA LYS A 49 -6.87 1.16 -9.05
C LYS A 49 -8.03 1.32 -8.07
N ASN A 50 -7.98 0.67 -6.90
CA ASN A 50 -9.03 0.75 -5.88
C ASN A 50 -8.79 1.94 -4.93
N ASN A 51 -9.55 3.02 -5.14
CA ASN A 51 -9.43 4.23 -4.32
C ASN A 51 -9.76 3.99 -2.83
N ALA A 52 -10.70 3.10 -2.51
CA ALA A 52 -11.06 2.82 -1.12
C ALA A 52 -9.93 2.07 -0.40
N LEU A 53 -9.26 1.16 -1.09
CA LEU A 53 -8.05 0.50 -0.58
C LEU A 53 -6.93 1.52 -0.32
N LEU A 54 -6.69 2.44 -1.26
CA LEU A 54 -5.64 3.45 -1.11
C LEU A 54 -5.93 4.46 0.00
N GLN A 55 -7.19 4.83 0.19
CA GLN A 55 -7.59 5.64 1.34
C GLN A 55 -7.36 4.88 2.65
N ARG A 56 -7.81 3.62 2.73
CA ARG A 56 -7.59 2.77 3.91
C ARG A 56 -6.11 2.59 4.22
N LEU A 57 -5.26 2.50 3.19
CA LEU A 57 -3.81 2.44 3.32
C LEU A 57 -3.24 3.73 3.91
N ALA A 58 -3.66 4.90 3.41
CA ALA A 58 -3.25 6.19 3.98
C ALA A 58 -3.71 6.30 5.44
N ASP A 59 -4.97 5.97 5.73
CA ASP A 59 -5.55 6.02 7.07
C ASP A 59 -4.77 5.15 8.07
N LEU A 60 -4.43 3.91 7.68
CA LEU A 60 -3.77 2.96 8.59
C LEU A 60 -2.27 3.16 8.72
N THR A 61 -1.60 3.63 7.67
CA THR A 61 -0.16 3.93 7.72
C THR A 61 0.11 5.30 8.34
N GLY A 62 -0.85 6.22 8.29
CA GLY A 62 -0.63 7.62 8.69
C GLY A 62 0.24 8.40 7.71
N ILE A 63 0.50 7.84 6.51
CA ILE A 63 1.40 8.41 5.50
C ILE A 63 0.59 8.76 4.24
N GLU A 64 0.97 9.84 3.55
CA GLU A 64 0.39 10.17 2.25
C GLU A 64 0.68 9.07 1.22
N VAL A 65 -0.38 8.55 0.60
CA VAL A 65 -0.27 7.58 -0.49
C VAL A 65 -0.51 8.29 -1.82
N VAL A 66 0.37 8.11 -2.80
CA VAL A 66 0.21 8.69 -4.13
C VAL A 66 0.23 7.63 -5.21
N ARG A 67 -0.74 7.73 -6.12
CA ARG A 67 -0.84 6.91 -7.33
C ARG A 67 -0.43 7.73 -8.55
N PRO A 68 0.48 7.23 -9.40
CA PRO A 68 0.82 7.86 -10.67
C PRO A 68 -0.24 7.58 -11.75
N VAL A 69 -0.25 8.39 -12.81
CA VAL A 69 -1.06 8.17 -14.02
C VAL A 69 -0.70 6.82 -14.66
N GLN A 70 0.59 6.55 -14.77
CA GLN A 70 1.09 5.26 -15.26
C GLN A 70 1.16 4.26 -14.11
N SER A 71 0.11 3.46 -13.93
CA SER A 71 0.02 2.48 -12.83
C SER A 71 0.78 1.17 -13.09
N GLU A 72 1.33 0.95 -14.29
CA GLU A 72 2.14 -0.23 -14.62
C GLU A 72 3.63 0.14 -14.63
N ALA A 73 4.16 0.47 -13.44
CA ALA A 73 5.53 0.96 -13.27
C ALA A 73 6.58 -0.08 -13.70
N THR A 74 6.30 -1.38 -13.53
CA THR A 74 7.19 -2.48 -13.94
C THR A 74 7.44 -2.48 -15.45
N ALA A 75 6.36 -2.49 -16.25
CA ALA A 75 6.48 -2.50 -17.70
C ALA A 75 7.10 -1.19 -18.22
N TRP A 76 6.71 -0.07 -17.60
CA TRP A 76 7.26 1.24 -17.94
C TRP A 76 8.77 1.31 -17.65
N GLY A 77 9.22 0.82 -16.49
CA GLY A 77 10.64 0.83 -16.10
C GLY A 77 11.51 0.00 -17.04
N ALA A 78 11.04 -1.18 -17.45
CA ALA A 78 11.73 -2.00 -18.44
C ALA A 78 11.85 -1.29 -19.80
N ALA A 79 10.76 -0.66 -20.28
CA ALA A 79 10.77 0.09 -21.52
C ALA A 79 11.68 1.34 -21.44
N PHE A 80 11.67 2.04 -20.31
CA PHE A 80 12.52 3.21 -20.07
C PHE A 80 14.01 2.85 -20.11
N LEU A 81 14.41 1.79 -19.39
CA LEU A 81 15.80 1.33 -19.38
C LEU A 81 16.27 0.85 -20.76
N ALA A 82 15.42 0.15 -21.51
CA ALA A 82 15.72 -0.23 -22.88
C ALA A 82 15.87 0.99 -23.79
N GLY A 83 14.99 1.98 -23.67
CA GLY A 83 15.08 3.24 -24.41
C GLY A 83 16.33 4.05 -24.07
N LEU A 84 16.76 4.05 -22.80
CA LEU A 84 18.01 4.67 -22.38
C LEU A 84 19.22 3.99 -23.02
N GLY A 85 19.27 2.65 -22.99
CA GLY A 85 20.34 1.87 -23.65
C GLY A 85 20.38 2.03 -25.17
N ALA A 86 19.23 2.30 -25.80
CA ALA A 86 19.10 2.56 -27.23
C ALA A 86 19.34 4.03 -27.62
N GLY A 87 19.58 4.94 -26.66
CA GLY A 87 19.79 6.37 -26.89
C GLY A 87 18.52 7.16 -27.23
N ILE A 88 17.33 6.60 -26.97
CA ILE A 88 16.04 7.31 -27.12
C ILE A 88 15.87 8.36 -26.01
N TYR A 89 16.32 8.02 -24.80
CA TYR A 89 16.35 8.94 -23.66
C TYR A 89 17.80 9.35 -23.38
N ALA A 90 17.99 10.60 -22.96
CA ALA A 90 19.32 11.15 -22.68
C ALA A 90 19.91 10.62 -21.37
N ASP A 91 19.07 10.51 -20.33
CA ASP A 91 19.49 10.18 -18.96
C ASP A 91 18.29 9.70 -18.12
N LEU A 92 18.52 9.44 -16.83
CA LEU A 92 17.48 9.08 -15.87
C LEU A 92 16.53 10.25 -15.53
N GLU A 93 16.94 11.50 -15.75
CA GLU A 93 16.10 12.68 -15.51
C GLU A 93 14.94 12.75 -16.50
N ALA A 94 15.13 12.29 -17.73
CA ALA A 94 14.05 12.10 -18.68
C ALA A 94 12.93 11.21 -18.10
N GLY A 95 13.28 10.17 -17.33
CA GLY A 95 12.31 9.31 -16.64
C GLY A 95 11.56 10.03 -15.52
N ARG A 96 12.25 10.89 -14.77
CA ARG A 96 11.61 11.70 -13.72
C ARG A 96 10.59 12.68 -14.31
N ALA A 97 10.90 13.29 -15.45
CA ALA A 97 9.99 14.20 -16.15
C ALA A 97 8.72 13.52 -16.69
N LEU A 98 8.77 12.21 -16.92
CA LEU A 98 7.63 11.41 -17.37
C LEU A 98 6.71 10.98 -16.22
N TRP A 99 7.16 11.05 -14.97
CA TRP A 99 6.33 10.71 -13.82
C TRP A 99 5.30 11.80 -13.58
N GLN A 100 4.03 11.41 -13.52
CA GLN A 100 2.91 12.30 -13.25
C GLN A 100 2.01 11.69 -12.17
N GLN A 101 1.68 12.49 -11.18
CA GLN A 101 0.70 12.11 -10.15
C GLN A 101 -0.70 12.11 -10.75
N ASP A 102 -1.44 11.03 -10.54
CA ASP A 102 -2.87 10.97 -10.81
C ASP A 102 -3.64 11.45 -9.57
N ARG A 103 -3.44 10.76 -8.43
CA ARG A 103 -4.18 11.05 -7.21
C ARG A 103 -3.33 10.83 -5.95
N GLY A 104 -3.51 11.72 -4.98
CA GLY A 104 -3.02 11.56 -3.61
C GLY A 104 -4.15 11.21 -2.64
N PHE A 105 -3.81 10.46 -1.60
CA PHE A 105 -4.68 10.06 -0.50
C PHE A 105 -3.95 10.43 0.79
N VAL A 106 -4.57 11.31 1.57
CA VAL A 106 -4.06 11.73 2.87
C VAL A 106 -4.85 11.00 3.96
N PRO A 107 -4.24 10.70 5.13
CA PRO A 107 -4.95 10.07 6.23
C PRO A 107 -6.18 10.90 6.62
N ASP A 108 -7.34 10.25 6.67
CA ASP A 108 -8.63 10.84 7.04
C ASP A 108 -9.32 9.97 8.09
N CYS A 109 -8.58 9.63 9.15
CA CYS A 109 -9.08 8.85 10.27
C CYS A 109 -8.53 9.39 11.60
N ALA A 110 -9.30 9.18 12.67
CA ALA A 110 -8.84 9.45 14.02
C ALA A 110 -7.72 8.48 14.42
N ASP A 111 -6.74 8.96 15.18
CA ASP A 111 -5.61 8.16 15.66
C ASP A 111 -6.09 6.94 16.47
N GLU A 112 -7.13 7.11 17.29
CA GLU A 112 -7.70 6.03 18.10
C GLU A 112 -8.31 4.92 17.22
N ALA A 113 -8.91 5.29 16.09
CA ALA A 113 -9.49 4.33 15.16
C ALA A 113 -8.39 3.54 14.43
N ARG A 114 -7.29 4.20 14.07
CA ARG A 114 -6.09 3.57 13.49
C ARG A 114 -5.48 2.57 14.47
N GLU A 115 -5.24 2.99 15.71
CA GLU A 115 -4.65 2.17 16.77
C GLU A 115 -5.52 0.95 17.10
N ALA A 116 -6.84 1.15 17.22
CA ALA A 116 -7.77 0.05 17.47
C ALA A 116 -7.73 -1.00 16.35
N SER A 117 -7.66 -0.57 15.09
CA SER A 117 -7.54 -1.46 13.93
C SER A 117 -6.22 -2.24 13.97
N ARG A 118 -5.09 -1.56 14.19
CA ARG A 118 -3.76 -2.19 14.29
C ARG A 118 -3.69 -3.19 15.44
N LYS A 119 -4.26 -2.86 16.60
CA LYS A 119 -4.35 -3.77 17.75
C LYS A 119 -5.16 -5.03 17.43
N GLY A 120 -6.29 -4.88 16.74
CA GLY A 120 -7.12 -6.00 16.30
C GLY A 120 -6.36 -6.94 15.35
N TRP A 121 -5.61 -6.38 14.41
CA TRP A 121 -4.73 -7.14 13.50
C TRP A 121 -3.65 -7.91 14.26
N ALA A 122 -2.90 -7.26 15.14
CA ALA A 122 -1.83 -7.89 15.92
C ALA A 122 -2.34 -9.09 16.74
N GLN A 123 -3.53 -8.97 17.34
CA GLN A 123 -4.19 -10.08 18.04
C GLN A 123 -4.55 -11.23 17.08
N ALA A 124 -5.06 -10.92 15.89
CA ALA A 124 -5.42 -11.93 14.90
C ALA A 124 -4.20 -12.69 14.38
N VAL A 125 -3.10 -12.00 14.09
CA VAL A 125 -1.82 -12.60 13.68
C VAL A 125 -1.23 -13.45 14.80
N GLY A 126 -1.24 -12.94 16.04
CA GLY A 126 -0.74 -13.67 17.21
C GLY A 126 -1.38 -15.04 17.37
N ARG A 127 -2.70 -15.14 17.20
CA ARG A 127 -3.43 -16.42 17.28
C ARG A 127 -3.04 -17.42 16.19
N VAL A 128 -2.70 -16.95 15.00
CA VAL A 128 -2.24 -17.82 13.90
C VAL A 128 -0.84 -18.35 14.17
N LEU A 129 0.03 -17.52 14.75
CA LEU A 129 1.42 -17.90 15.06
C LEU A 129 1.53 -18.84 16.28
N THR A 130 0.63 -18.73 17.26
CA THR A 130 0.65 -19.59 18.46
C THR A 130 -0.06 -20.94 18.27
N GLY A 131 -0.75 -21.16 17.14
CA GLY A 131 -1.37 -22.44 16.79
C GLY A 131 -2.60 -22.83 17.64
N GLU A 132 -3.08 -21.96 18.53
CA GLU A 132 -4.28 -22.21 19.32
C GLU A 132 -5.53 -21.73 18.56
N GLY A 133 -6.13 -22.66 17.83
CA GLY A 133 -7.51 -22.62 17.35
C GLY A 133 -8.41 -23.49 18.21
#